data_AF-A0A8S1BGA2-F1
#
_entry.id   AF-A0A8S1BGA2-F1
#
_cell.length_a   1.000
_cell.length_b   1.000
_cell.length_c   1.000
_cell.angle_alpha   90.00
_cell.angle_beta   90.00
_cell.angle_gamma   90.00
#
_symmetry.space_group_name_H-M   'P 1'
#
loop_
_entity.id
_entity.type
_entity.pdbx_description
1 polymer ?
#
loop_
_entity_poly.entity_id
_entity_poly.type
_entity_poly.pdbx_seq_one_letter_code
_entity_poly.pdbx_strand_id
1 'polypeptide(L)' 'MLAVRNLLRTNPQVIRNAVQQRNMSVIAVPARNKVSTGEVIFLSALMVIGWSAIPAYVLINIKNYRHD' A
#
# COMPACT_ATOMS: atom_id res chain seq x y z
N MET A 1 -1.44 29.03 11.45
CA MET A 1 0.01 28.78 11.32
C MET A 1 0.79 28.79 12.65
N LEU A 2 0.44 29.64 13.63
CA LEU A 2 1.20 29.76 14.90
C LEU A 2 1.28 28.44 15.71
N ALA A 3 0.18 27.69 15.81
CA ALA A 3 0.16 26.42 16.55
C ALA A 3 1.06 25.34 15.94
N VAL A 4 1.07 25.20 14.61
CA VAL A 4 1.93 24.24 13.88
C VAL A 4 3.41 24.57 14.07
N ARG A 5 3.77 25.86 14.05
CA ARG A 5 5.15 26.30 14.22
C ARG A 5 5.68 26.00 15.64
N ASN A 6 4.83 26.15 16.65
CA ASN A 6 5.18 25.75 18.03
C ASN A 6 5.29 24.23 18.17
N LEU A 7 4.38 23.46 17.55
CA LEU A 7 4.37 22.00 17.61
C LEU A 7 5.60 21.36 16.95
N LEU A 8 6.08 21.95 15.84
CA LEU A 8 7.33 21.55 15.20
C LEU A 8 8.55 21.92 16.06
N ARG A 9 8.54 23.09 16.73
CA ARG A 9 9.67 23.56 17.55
C ARG A 9 9.80 22.82 18.87
N THR A 10 8.69 22.37 19.47
CA THR A 10 8.68 21.65 20.75
C THR A 10 8.88 20.14 20.61
N ASN A 11 8.68 19.58 19.42
CA ASN A 11 8.69 18.14 19.23
C ASN A 11 9.78 17.69 18.23
N PRO A 12 11.04 17.55 18.68
CA PRO A 12 12.16 17.17 17.82
C PRO A 12 11.97 15.79 17.16
N GLN A 13 11.13 14.91 17.72
CA GLN A 13 10.73 13.65 17.07
C GLN A 13 10.00 13.88 15.74
N VAL A 14 9.11 14.86 15.65
CA VAL A 14 8.31 15.12 14.44
C VAL A 14 9.20 15.57 13.29
N ILE A 15 10.15 16.47 13.59
CA ILE A 15 11.13 16.94 12.61
C ILE A 15 12.04 15.79 12.17
N ARG A 16 12.56 14.99 13.11
CA ARG A 16 13.41 13.83 12.78
C ARG A 16 12.69 12.79 11.92
N ASN A 17 11.43 12.49 12.25
CA ASN A 17 10.60 11.54 11.48
C ASN A 17 10.26 12.03 10.07
N ALA A 18 10.08 13.34 9.89
CA ALA A 18 9.82 13.95 8.58
C ALA A 18 11.07 14.00 7.70
N VAL A 19 12.24 14.29 8.29
CA VAL A 19 13.53 14.27 7.59
C VAL A 19 13.92 12.84 7.19
N GLN A 20 13.69 11.85 8.05
CA GLN A 20 13.97 10.44 7.75
C GLN A 20 13.08 9.89 6.63
N GLN A 21 11.85 10.37 6.48
CA GLN A 21 10.96 9.97 5.38
C GLN A 21 11.41 10.52 4.01
N ARG A 22 12.11 11.66 3.97
CA ARG A 22 12.61 12.28 2.73
C ARG A 22 13.97 11.75 2.28
N ASN A 23 14.78 11.24 3.22
CA ASN A 23 16.09 10.65 2.97
C ASN A 23 16.06 9.13 3.20
N MET A 24 15.08 8.42 2.63
CA MET A 24 15.15 6.96 2.57
C MET A 24 16.28 6.57 1.61
N SER A 25 17.50 6.51 2.14
CA SER A 25 18.64 5.94 1.46
C SER A 25 18.42 4.44 1.23
N VAL A 26 19.26 3.84 0.38
CA VAL A 26 19.28 2.41 -0.01
C VAL A 26 19.25 1.43 1.17
N ILE A 27 19.46 1.92 2.40
CA ILE A 27 19.32 1.16 3.64
C ILE A 27 17.87 1.29 4.13
N ALA A 28 17.08 0.25 3.89
CA ALA A 28 15.70 0.17 4.37
C ALA A 28 15.66 0.33 5.90
N VAL A 29 15.01 1.40 6.36
CA VAL A 29 14.72 1.61 7.78
C VAL A 29 13.64 0.61 8.24
N PRO A 30 13.65 0.19 9.52
CA PRO A 30 12.66 -0.76 10.01
C PRO A 30 11.23 -0.24 9.81
N ALA A 31 10.34 -1.15 9.38
CA ALA A 31 8.94 -0.82 9.12
C ALA A 31 8.27 -0.24 10.36
N ARG A 32 7.60 0.92 10.22
CA ARG A 32 6.83 1.56 11.31
C ARG A 32 5.66 0.67 11.74
N ASN A 33 5.01 0.05 10.75
CA ASN A 33 3.96 -0.95 10.95
C ASN A 33 4.44 -2.23 10.30
N LYS A 34 4.68 -3.27 11.12
CA LYS A 34 5.07 -4.58 10.59
C LYS A 34 3.85 -5.23 9.96
N VAL A 35 3.98 -5.65 8.72
CA VAL A 35 2.99 -6.50 8.05
C VAL A 35 3.32 -7.94 8.40
N SER A 36 2.37 -8.64 8.97
CA SER A 36 2.48 -10.07 9.30
C SER A 36 2.45 -10.92 8.02
N THR A 37 3.02 -12.12 8.08
CA THR A 37 2.97 -13.07 6.96
C THR A 37 1.53 -13.37 6.54
N GLY A 38 0.58 -13.42 7.48
CA GLY A 38 -0.84 -13.62 7.19
C GLY A 38 -1.45 -12.48 6.38
N GLU A 39 -1.13 -11.23 6.70
CA GLU A 39 -1.57 -10.06 5.93
C GLU A 39 -0.97 -10.05 4.51
N VAL A 40 0.29 -10.47 4.37
CA VAL A 40 0.92 -10.60 3.05
C VAL A 40 0.22 -11.66 2.20
N ILE A 41 -0.09 -12.83 2.77
CA ILE A 41 -0.80 -13.92 2.07
C ILE A 41 -2.22 -13.47 1.70
N PHE A 42 -2.92 -12.79 2.61
CA PHE A 42 -4.26 -12.29 2.34
C PHE A 42 -4.26 -11.27 1.20
N LEU A 43 -3.34 -10.29 1.24
CA LEU A 43 -3.22 -9.28 0.21
C LEU A 43 -2.86 -9.90 -1.15
N SER A 44 -1.91 -10.83 -1.19
CA SER A 44 -1.51 -11.47 -2.45
C SER A 44 -2.65 -12.28 -3.07
N ALA A 45 -3.44 -12.99 -2.27
CA ALA A 45 -4.63 -13.70 -2.74
C ALA A 45 -5.66 -12.74 -3.34
N LEU A 46 -5.94 -11.62 -2.66
CA LEU A 46 -6.87 -10.61 -3.18
C LEU A 46 -6.39 -9.99 -4.50
N MET A 47 -5.10 -9.74 -4.65
CA MET A 47 -4.55 -9.21 -5.90
C MET A 47 -4.74 -10.18 -7.07
N VAL A 48 -4.48 -11.48 -6.86
CA VAL A 48 -4.63 -12.50 -7.91
C VAL A 48 -6.10 -12.68 -8.28
N ILE A 49 -7.00 -12.77 -7.29
CA ILE A 49 -8.44 -12.91 -7.55
C ILE A 49 -8.97 -11.67 -8.26
N GLY A 50 -8.61 -10.47 -7.79
CA GLY A 50 -9.06 -9.22 -8.40
C GLY A 50 -8.63 -9.09 -9.87
N TRP A 51 -7.40 -9.49 -10.19
CA TRP A 51 -6.90 -9.44 -11.57
C TRP A 51 -7.50 -10.53 -12.47
N SER A 52 -7.77 -11.72 -11.94
CA SER A 52 -8.26 -12.86 -12.71
C SER A 52 -9.79 -12.94 -12.84
N ALA A 53 -10.55 -12.26 -11.97
CA ALA A 53 -12.01 -12.34 -11.92
C ALA A 53 -12.68 -11.93 -13.24
N ILE A 54 -12.31 -10.77 -13.80
CA ILE A 54 -12.92 -10.26 -15.05
C ILE A 54 -12.53 -11.14 -16.25
N PRO A 55 -11.25 -11.45 -16.51
CA PRO A 55 -10.88 -12.37 -17.58
C PRO A 55 -11.56 -13.74 -17.46
N ALA A 56 -11.63 -14.30 -16.25
CA ALA A 56 -12.30 -15.58 -16.01
C ALA A 56 -13.79 -15.50 -16.36
N TYR A 57 -14.50 -14.44 -15.94
CA TYR A 57 -15.89 -14.22 -16.29
C TYR A 57 -16.10 -14.13 -17.81
N VAL A 58 -15.26 -13.36 -18.51
CA VAL A 58 -15.34 -13.19 -19.97
C VAL A 58 -15.08 -14.52 -20.68
N LEU A 59 -14.05 -15.26 -20.26
CA LEU A 59 -13.71 -16.56 -20.85
C LEU A 59 -14.83 -17.59 -20.68
N ILE A 60 -15.47 -17.63 -19.51
CA ILE A 60 -16.62 -18.51 -19.25
C ILE A 60 -17.80 -18.14 -20.16
N ASN A 61 -18.04 -16.86 -20.39
CA ASN A 61 -19.16 -16.37 -21.18
C ASN A 61 -18.86 -16.22 -22.67
N ILE A 62 -17.68 -16.64 -23.14
CA ILE A 62 -17.27 -16.41 -24.54
C ILE A 62 -18.21 -17.07 -25.56
N LYS A 63 -18.88 -18.15 -25.18
CA LYS A 63 -19.87 -18.84 -26.02
C LYS A 63 -21.14 -18.00 -26.22
N ASN A 64 -21.53 -17.19 -25.24
CA ASN A 64 -22.70 -16.32 -25.33
C ASN A 64 -22.44 -15.15 -26.28
N TYR A 65 -21.20 -14.69 -26.41
CA TYR A 65 -20.82 -13.61 -27.33
C TYR A 65 -20.72 -14.03 -28.80
N ARG A 66 -20.84 -15.34 -29.10
CA ARG A 66 -20.68 -15.88 -30.46
C ARG A 66 -21.98 -16.06 -31.22
N HIS A 67 -23.12 -15.93 -30.55
CA HIS A 67 -24.44 -16.26 -31.11
C HIS A 67 -25.28 -15.03 -31.52
N ASP A 68 -24.69 -13.83 -31.43
CA ASP A 68 -25.18 -12.59 -32.06
C ASP A 68 -24.32 -12.26 -33.29
#